data_AF-A0A140CTX4-F1
#
_entry.id   AF-A0A140CTX4-F1
#
_cell.length_a   1.000
_cell.length_b   1.000
_cell.length_c   1.000
_cell.angle_alpha   90.00
_cell.angle_beta   90.00
_cell.angle_gamma   90.00
#
_symmetry.space_group_name_H-M   'P 1'
#
loop_
_entity.id
_entity.type
_entity.pdbx_description
1 polymer ?
#
loop_
_entity_poly.entity_id
_entity_poly.type
_entity_poly.pdbx_seq_one_letter_code
_entity_poly.pdbx_strand_id
1 'polypeptide(L)'
;TETVKAEKEIPGAGYHGQFPYSWGGYTDIDLAVDEAGLWVIYSTDEAKGAIVLSKLNPENLELEQTWETNIRKQSVANAFIICGTLYTV
;
A
#
# COMPACT_ATOMS: atom_id res chain seq x y z
N THR A 1 21.19 13.89 -6.98
CA THR A 1 20.57 14.78 -7.99
C THR A 1 19.20 15.13 -7.49
N GLU A 2 18.84 16.41 -7.42
CA GLU A 2 17.48 16.84 -7.08
C GLU A 2 16.56 16.63 -8.30
N THR A 3 16.32 15.36 -8.63
CA THR A 3 15.65 14.96 -9.86
C THR A 3 14.72 13.80 -9.54
N VAL A 4 13.45 13.95 -9.91
CA VAL A 4 12.48 12.85 -9.87
C VAL A 4 12.94 11.77 -10.83
N LYS A 5 13.03 10.53 -10.36
CA LYS A 5 13.55 9.39 -11.15
C LYS A 5 12.43 8.53 -11.73
N ALA A 6 11.31 8.43 -11.04
CA ALA A 6 10.13 7.69 -11.47
C ALA A 6 8.88 8.32 -10.84
N GLU A 7 7.78 8.23 -11.56
CA GLU A 7 6.43 8.57 -11.10
C GLU A 7 5.50 7.47 -11.57
N LYS A 8 4.58 7.04 -10.71
CA LYS A 8 3.64 5.97 -11.03
C LYS A 8 2.32 6.19 -10.29
N GLU A 9 1.23 6.11 -11.02
CA GLU A 9 -0.10 5.98 -10.42
C GLU A 9 -0.31 4.54 -9.93
N ILE A 10 -0.78 4.38 -8.69
CA ILE A 10 -1.18 3.08 -8.17
C ILE A 10 -2.62 2.81 -8.66
N PRO A 11 -2.83 1.83 -9.57
CA PRO A 11 -4.11 1.68 -10.24
C PRO A 11 -5.25 1.42 -9.27
N GLY A 12 -6.28 2.27 -9.31
CA GLY A 12 -7.48 2.13 -8.48
C GLY A 12 -7.29 2.38 -6.98
N ALA A 13 -6.08 2.78 -6.54
CA ALA A 13 -5.86 3.11 -5.13
C ALA A 13 -6.71 4.31 -4.74
N GLY A 14 -7.46 4.16 -3.65
CA GLY A 14 -8.15 5.30 -3.06
C GLY A 14 -7.16 6.29 -2.45
N TYR A 15 -7.57 7.55 -2.39
CA TYR A 15 -6.75 8.66 -1.91
C TYR A 15 -7.63 9.72 -1.24
N HIS A 16 -7.01 10.62 -0.46
CA HIS A 16 -7.70 11.71 0.24
C HIS A 16 -8.79 11.23 1.22
N GLY A 17 -8.50 10.19 2.00
CA GLY A 17 -9.36 9.71 3.08
C GLY A 17 -10.49 8.78 2.62
N GLN A 18 -10.38 8.19 1.44
CA GLN A 18 -11.29 7.15 0.96
C GLN A 18 -11.11 5.82 1.72
N PHE A 19 -9.85 5.40 1.93
CA PHE A 19 -9.47 4.17 2.65
C PHE A 19 -8.39 4.43 3.71
N PRO A 20 -8.63 5.32 4.69
CA PRO A 20 -7.70 5.55 5.78
C PRO A 20 -7.61 4.29 6.67
N TYR A 21 -6.57 4.26 7.50
CA TYR A 21 -6.57 3.39 8.68
C TYR A 21 -7.63 3.84 9.70
N SER A 22 -7.79 3.08 10.79
CA SER A 22 -8.88 3.25 11.77
C SER A 22 -8.92 4.63 12.45
N TRP A 23 -7.80 5.33 12.52
CA TRP A 23 -7.69 6.66 13.14
C TRP A 23 -7.89 7.81 12.14
N GLY A 24 -8.26 7.51 10.89
CA GLY A 24 -8.56 8.50 9.86
C GLY A 24 -7.32 9.15 9.25
N GLY A 25 -7.43 10.46 8.97
CA GLY A 25 -6.41 11.21 8.23
C GLY A 25 -6.33 10.81 6.75
N TYR A 26 -5.19 11.11 6.13
CA TYR A 26 -4.91 10.83 4.72
C TYR A 26 -3.87 9.70 4.62
N THR A 27 -4.22 8.55 5.18
CA THR A 27 -3.34 7.38 5.33
C THR A 27 -3.64 6.31 4.29
N ASP A 28 -4.28 6.65 3.19
CA ASP A 28 -4.82 5.71 2.20
C ASP A 28 -3.76 4.83 1.54
N ILE A 29 -2.58 5.42 1.29
CA ILE A 29 -1.43 4.79 0.64
C ILE A 29 -0.25 4.83 1.61
N ASP A 30 0.35 3.66 1.84
CA ASP A 30 1.40 3.48 2.83
C ASP A 30 2.57 2.70 2.19
N LEU A 31 3.76 3.30 2.16
CA LEU A 31 4.96 2.70 1.57
C LEU A 31 5.74 1.95 2.65
N ALA A 32 6.12 0.72 2.36
CA ALA A 32 6.85 -0.15 3.28
C ALA A 32 8.10 -0.75 2.63
N VAL A 33 9.08 -1.09 3.46
CA VAL A 33 10.29 -1.81 3.04
C VAL A 33 10.49 -3.00 3.96
N ASP A 34 10.80 -4.15 3.39
CA ASP A 34 11.24 -5.36 4.11
C ASP A 34 12.50 -5.94 3.46
N GLU A 35 12.87 -7.17 3.82
CA GLU A 35 14.01 -7.90 3.26
C GLU A 35 13.93 -8.16 1.75
N ALA A 36 12.72 -8.16 1.18
CA ALA A 36 12.48 -8.35 -0.25
C ALA A 36 12.40 -7.02 -1.03
N GLY A 37 12.40 -5.87 -0.36
CA GLY A 37 12.50 -4.54 -0.97
C GLY A 37 11.26 -3.68 -0.76
N LEU A 38 10.89 -2.90 -1.77
CA LEU A 38 9.83 -1.89 -1.68
C LEU A 38 8.42 -2.45 -1.92
N TRP A 39 7.46 -2.00 -1.12
CA TRP A 39 6.04 -2.34 -1.18
C TRP A 39 5.17 -1.09 -1.05
N VAL A 40 3.94 -1.21 -1.53
CA VAL A 40 2.86 -0.25 -1.25
C VAL A 40 1.64 -0.98 -0.72
N ILE A 41 1.05 -0.45 0.35
CA ILE A 41 -0.13 -0.94 1.04
C ILE A 41 -1.24 0.09 0.82
N TYR A 42 -2.37 -0.34 0.27
CA TYR A 42 -3.48 0.54 -0.10
C TYR A 42 -4.80 -0.23 -0.10
N SER A 43 -5.86 0.37 -0.63
CA SER A 43 -7.14 -0.31 -0.90
C SER A 43 -7.78 0.31 -2.15
N THR A 44 -8.71 -0.41 -2.75
CA THR A 44 -9.46 0.00 -3.94
C THR A 44 -10.97 -0.17 -3.70
N ASP A 45 -11.78 0.45 -4.56
CA ASP A 45 -13.23 0.22 -4.58
C ASP A 45 -13.56 -1.25 -4.94
N GLU A 46 -12.77 -1.86 -5.83
CA GLU A 46 -12.92 -3.26 -6.25
C GLU A 46 -12.70 -4.23 -5.06
N ALA A 47 -11.67 -3.97 -4.26
CA ALA A 47 -11.37 -4.72 -3.03
C ALA A 47 -12.31 -4.37 -1.86
N LYS A 48 -13.25 -3.43 -2.04
CA LYS A 48 -14.26 -3.03 -1.05
C LYS A 48 -13.66 -2.65 0.32
N GLY A 49 -12.54 -1.94 0.32
CA GLY A 49 -11.87 -1.51 1.56
C GLY A 49 -10.92 -2.55 2.17
N ALA A 50 -10.76 -3.73 1.56
CA ALA A 50 -9.75 -4.69 1.99
C ALA A 50 -8.34 -4.21 1.62
N ILE A 51 -7.36 -4.53 2.46
CA ILE A 51 -5.97 -4.17 2.20
C ILE A 51 -5.51 -4.89 0.95
N VAL A 52 -4.99 -4.12 0.00
CA VAL A 52 -4.24 -4.56 -1.17
C VAL A 52 -2.79 -4.19 -0.93
N LEU A 53 -1.88 -5.13 -1.18
CA LEU A 53 -0.45 -4.86 -1.20
C LEU A 53 0.12 -5.15 -2.58
N SER A 54 1.03 -4.30 -3.03
CA SER A 54 1.78 -4.52 -4.27
C SER A 54 3.28 -4.41 -4.03
N LYS A 55 4.03 -5.37 -4.55
CA LYS A 55 5.49 -5.31 -4.61
C LYS A 55 5.88 -4.36 -5.71
N LEU A 56 6.70 -3.35 -5.38
CA LEU A 56 7.16 -2.37 -6.34
C LEU A 56 8.60 -2.63 -6.76
N ASN A 57 8.86 -2.40 -8.04
CA ASN A 57 10.21 -2.28 -8.55
C ASN A 57 10.79 -0.92 -8.10
N PRO A 58 11.93 -0.89 -7.40
CA PRO A 58 12.46 0.36 -6.83
C PRO A 58 13.03 1.34 -7.86
N GLU A 59 13.31 0.91 -9.10
CA GLU A 59 13.87 1.78 -10.13
C GLU A 59 12.80 2.54 -10.92
N ASN A 60 11.69 1.88 -11.25
CA ASN A 60 10.65 2.41 -12.12
C ASN A 60 9.24 2.44 -11.50
N LEU A 61 9.08 1.94 -10.27
CA LEU A 61 7.81 1.85 -9.53
C LEU A 61 6.74 0.97 -10.19
N GLU A 62 7.10 0.11 -11.14
CA GLU A 62 6.16 -0.88 -11.68
C GLU A 62 5.72 -1.87 -10.60
N LEU A 63 4.45 -2.28 -10.66
CA LEU A 63 3.88 -3.27 -9.77
C LEU A 63 4.29 -4.66 -10.28
N GLU A 64 5.20 -5.32 -9.56
CA GLU A 64 5.72 -6.63 -9.93
C GLU A 64 4.73 -7.74 -9.58
N GLN A 65 4.03 -7.60 -8.45
CA GLN A 65 3.01 -8.53 -7.99
C GLN A 65 2.04 -7.83 -7.04
N THR A 66 0.78 -8.25 -7.04
CA THR A 66 -0.29 -7.67 -6.22
C THR A 66 -1.06 -8.77 -5.49
N TRP A 67 -1.43 -8.52 -4.25
CA TRP A 67 -2.26 -9.39 -3.42
C TRP A 67 -3.40 -8.60 -2.79
N GLU A 68 -4.61 -9.10 -2.97
CA GLU A 68 -5.79 -8.66 -2.20
C GLU A 68 -5.90 -9.53 -0.94
N THR A 69 -6.00 -8.90 0.22
CA THR A 69 -6.22 -9.58 1.49
C THR A 69 -7.72 -9.62 1.84
N ASN A 70 -8.06 -10.30 2.92
CA ASN A 70 -9.40 -10.28 3.50
C ASN A 70 -9.52 -9.36 4.74
N ILE A 71 -8.54 -8.48 4.98
CA ILE A 71 -8.49 -7.59 6.15
C ILE A 71 -8.93 -6.19 5.74
N ARG A 72 -9.91 -5.59 6.42
CA ARG A 72 -10.36 -4.22 6.12
C ARG A 72 -9.36 -3.19 6.63
N LYS A 73 -8.88 -2.31 5.75
CA LYS A 73 -7.87 -1.29 6.10
C LYS A 73 -8.34 -0.33 7.21
N GLN A 74 -9.61 0.07 7.17
CA GLN A 74 -10.24 0.93 8.18
C GLN A 74 -10.42 0.26 9.56
N SER A 75 -10.23 -1.05 9.68
CA SER A 75 -10.37 -1.77 10.96
C SER A 75 -9.07 -1.87 11.76
N VAL A 76 -7.93 -1.49 11.18
CA VAL A 76 -6.60 -1.57 11.79
C VAL A 76 -5.96 -0.18 11.88
N ALA A 77 -5.13 0.05 12.88
CA ALA A 77 -4.51 1.35 13.14
C ALA A 77 -3.32 1.64 12.22
N ASN A 78 -2.58 0.61 11.84
CA ASN A 78 -1.47 0.69 10.89
C ASN A 78 -1.13 -0.72 10.35
N ALA A 79 -0.25 -0.81 9.37
CA ALA A 79 0.29 -2.06 8.86
C ALA A 79 1.79 -1.96 8.53
N PHE A 80 2.49 -3.09 8.55
CA PHE A 80 3.91 -3.20 8.18
C PHE A 80 4.22 -4.60 7.63
N ILE A 81 5.34 -4.75 6.92
CA ILE A 81 5.74 -6.02 6.30
C ILE A 81 7.09 -6.46 6.89
N ILE A 82 7.20 -7.75 7.26
CA ILE A 82 8.45 -8.39 7.68
C ILE A 82 8.55 -9.74 6.99
N CYS A 83 9.67 -10.02 6.32
CA CYS A 83 9.93 -11.26 5.59
C CYS A 83 8.75 -11.66 4.66
N GLY A 84 8.20 -10.71 3.92
CA GLY A 84 7.07 -10.90 2.99
C GLY A 84 5.71 -11.13 3.65
N THR A 85 5.60 -10.96 4.98
CA THR A 85 4.34 -11.13 5.72
C THR A 85 3.80 -9.79 6.18
N LEU A 86 2.54 -9.50 5.87
CA LEU A 86 1.82 -8.31 6.34
C LEU A 86 1.34 -8.51 7.78
N TYR A 87 1.66 -7.54 8.65
CA TYR A 87 1.19 -7.43 10.02
C TYR A 87 0.35 -6.16 10.18
N THR A 88 -0.67 -6.22 11.03
CA THR A 88 -1.56 -5.09 11.33
C THR A 88 -1.62 -4.83 12.83
N VAL A 89 -1.74 -3.55 13.22
CA VAL A 89 -1.87 -3.10 14.62
C VAL A 89 -3.31 -2.77 14.97
#